data_AF-A0AAV1YSB1-F1
#
_entry.id   AF-A0AAV1YSB1-F1
#
_cell.length_a   1.000
_cell.length_b   1.000
_cell.length_c   1.000
_cell.angle_alpha   90.00
_cell.angle_beta   90.00
_cell.angle_gamma   90.00
#
_symmetry.space_group_name_H-M   'P 1'
#
loop_
_entity.id
_entity.type
_entity.pdbx_description
1 polymer ?
#
loop_
_entity_poly.entity_id
_entity_poly.type
_entity_poly.pdbx_seq_one_letter_code
_entity_poly.pdbx_strand_id
1 'polypeptide(L)'
;MCEENSGLVAPFLIATSKADELVKHYVKQNCLEKAHIVSIAMSERLMPSVSIPDEGNLKEKNTNKNSNFEKLIYDNIKRLAERNMLSGSPVKAACWYLSNSDIQGALYCLLRGHELELVVSVCLSIQIKNPSFKMGLIYLAWRCVGNREWDIAIETLDLCPGTENEKIAICVNCELSTEEKNFLHEKANLPPVEECAKIAEEKHQSQGCLLEIIQFYLLSCEYRKGLDIGLKYIKEALLEPKWNLESVWQLLHLMSCVNLNVLQDISFDRHRFELQVYCAYIGALIAIRQGFYPIVVPLFSTAMSLIRRVHNPDLSVTEDQISSEMHAWVKSKNANYLDSDCSIFKEIMAKVLDDPPFGDVGVTVVTGSNLPRHSDHHRCFLRGTAIRGPVYFLDDSNSAISLNDALMWAKVNRFSPLKTGSVINPF
;
A
#
# COMPACT_ATOMS: atom_id res chain seq x y z
N MET A 1 44.34 2.96 -24.17
CA MET A 1 43.95 2.02 -23.10
C MET A 1 44.97 2.19 -21.98
N CYS A 2 44.74 2.81 -20.82
CA CYS A 2 43.53 3.05 -20.04
C CYS A 2 43.62 4.43 -19.34
N GLU A 3 42.71 5.36 -19.63
CA GLU A 3 42.58 6.64 -18.90
C GLU A 3 41.33 6.68 -17.98
N GLU A 4 40.53 5.62 -17.93
CA GLU A 4 39.27 5.60 -17.16
C GLU A 4 39.41 5.18 -15.68
N ASN A 5 40.61 4.83 -15.21
CA ASN A 5 40.82 4.31 -13.84
C ASN A 5 41.30 5.34 -12.81
N SER A 6 41.51 6.61 -13.16
CA SER A 6 42.12 7.60 -12.25
C SER A 6 41.27 7.92 -11.01
N GLY A 7 39.94 7.83 -11.10
CA GLY A 7 39.01 8.14 -10.00
C GLY A 7 38.83 7.03 -8.96
N LEU A 8 39.09 5.76 -9.33
CA LEU A 8 38.86 4.59 -8.45
C LEU A 8 40.09 4.17 -7.65
N VAL A 9 41.28 4.64 -8.04
CA VAL A 9 42.55 4.32 -7.37
C VAL A 9 42.62 4.97 -5.98
N ALA A 10 42.13 6.19 -5.82
CA ALA A 10 42.17 6.89 -4.55
C ALA A 10 41.32 6.22 -3.45
N PRO A 11 40.03 5.88 -3.67
CA PRO A 11 39.23 5.15 -2.69
C PRO A 11 39.81 3.78 -2.33
N PHE A 12 40.39 3.06 -3.31
CA PHE A 12 41.03 1.76 -3.08
C PHE A 12 42.29 1.86 -2.21
N LEU A 13 43.16 2.84 -2.47
CA LEU A 13 44.37 3.05 -1.67
C LEU A 13 44.06 3.50 -0.23
N ILE A 14 42.99 4.27 -0.03
CA ILE A 14 42.48 4.60 1.31
C ILE A 14 41.97 3.35 2.04
N ALA A 15 41.18 2.50 1.37
CA ALA A 15 40.61 1.28 1.97
C ALA A 15 41.69 0.23 2.33
N THR A 16 42.77 0.17 1.56
CA THR A 16 43.90 -0.76 1.79
C THR A 16 44.98 -0.21 2.74
N SER A 17 44.77 0.98 3.34
CA SER A 17 45.73 1.65 4.22
C SER A 17 47.09 1.96 3.58
N LYS A 18 47.16 2.06 2.24
CA LYS A 18 48.39 2.38 1.49
C LYS A 18 48.53 3.88 1.25
N ALA A 19 48.68 4.64 2.34
CA ALA A 19 48.73 6.10 2.31
C ALA A 19 49.94 6.65 1.51
N ASP A 20 51.10 5.98 1.56
CA ASP A 20 52.32 6.40 0.83
C ASP A 20 52.14 6.37 -0.70
N GLU A 21 51.45 5.35 -1.20
CA GLU A 21 51.15 5.22 -2.63
C GLU A 21 50.11 6.26 -3.07
N LEU A 22 49.17 6.62 -2.18
CA LEU A 22 48.15 7.64 -2.43
C LEU A 22 48.74 9.04 -2.53
N VAL A 23 49.68 9.41 -1.65
CA VAL A 23 50.39 10.70 -1.73
C VAL A 23 51.17 10.77 -3.04
N LYS A 24 51.90 9.71 -3.41
CA LYS A 24 52.63 9.65 -4.70
C LYS A 24 51.68 9.75 -5.90
N HIS A 25 50.49 9.17 -5.81
CA HIS A 25 49.47 9.27 -6.84
C HIS A 25 48.95 10.70 -7.03
N TYR A 26 48.62 11.40 -5.94
CA TYR A 26 48.17 12.79 -6.00
C TYR A 26 49.27 13.77 -6.43
N VAL A 27 50.53 13.51 -6.07
CA VAL A 27 51.68 14.28 -6.57
C VAL A 27 51.84 14.08 -8.09
N LYS A 28 51.69 12.85 -8.61
CA LYS A 28 51.72 12.58 -10.05
C LYS A 28 50.57 13.24 -10.82
N GLN A 29 49.42 13.44 -10.18
CA GLN A 29 48.25 14.12 -10.74
C GLN A 29 48.26 15.65 -10.53
N ASN A 30 49.36 16.21 -10.01
CA ASN A 30 49.49 17.64 -9.70
C ASN A 30 48.43 18.18 -8.70
N CYS A 31 47.82 17.29 -7.91
CA CYS A 31 46.80 17.62 -6.90
C CYS A 31 47.45 17.78 -5.51
N LEU A 32 48.29 18.81 -5.36
CA LEU A 32 49.14 18.99 -4.18
C LEU A 32 48.35 19.23 -2.88
N GLU A 33 47.18 19.88 -2.95
CA GLU A 33 46.31 20.09 -1.78
C GLU A 33 45.82 18.76 -1.20
N LYS A 34 45.39 17.82 -2.05
CA LYS A 34 44.95 16.49 -1.63
C LYS A 34 46.12 15.66 -1.08
N ALA A 35 47.28 15.76 -1.71
CA ALA A 35 48.50 15.11 -1.22
C ALA A 35 48.88 15.63 0.18
N HIS A 36 48.75 16.93 0.42
CA HIS A 36 49.03 17.55 1.71
C HIS A 36 48.07 17.09 2.80
N ILE A 37 46.76 17.08 2.52
CA ILE A 37 45.73 16.60 3.46
C ILE A 37 45.98 15.14 3.85
N VAL A 38 46.30 14.27 2.88
CA VAL A 38 46.61 12.86 3.15
C VAL A 38 47.91 12.73 3.97
N SER A 39 48.91 13.57 3.71
CA SER A 39 50.16 13.57 4.49
C SER A 39 49.95 14.00 5.95
N ILE A 40 49.09 14.99 6.19
CA ILE A 40 48.70 15.43 7.53
C ILE A 40 47.94 14.29 8.22
N ALA A 41 46.93 13.73 7.56
CA ALA A 41 46.14 12.62 8.09
C ALA A 41 47.00 11.38 8.43
N MET A 42 48.06 11.12 7.65
CA MET A 42 49.05 10.09 7.95
C MET A 42 49.89 10.43 9.18
N SER A 43 50.38 11.68 9.27
CA SER A 43 51.20 12.14 10.41
C SER A 43 50.42 12.18 11.73
N GLU A 44 49.12 12.47 11.67
CA GLU A 44 48.21 12.53 12.82
C GLU A 44 47.57 11.17 13.14
N ARG A 45 47.92 10.09 12.40
CA ARG A 45 47.34 8.73 12.53
C ARG A 45 45.82 8.69 12.41
N LEU A 46 45.24 9.61 11.64
CA LEU A 46 43.80 9.69 11.37
C LEU A 46 43.36 8.76 10.21
N MET A 47 44.31 8.09 9.56
CA MET A 47 44.03 7.11 8.51
C MET A 47 43.47 5.81 9.11
N PRO A 48 42.48 5.17 8.45
CA PRO A 48 41.93 3.91 8.90
C PRO A 48 43.03 2.83 8.93
N SER A 49 43.35 2.34 10.14
CA SER A 49 44.23 1.20 10.33
C SER A 49 43.42 -0.08 10.21
N VAL A 50 43.81 -0.96 9.29
CA VAL A 50 43.29 -2.32 9.25
C VAL A 50 44.04 -3.10 10.32
N SER A 51 43.44 -3.26 11.49
CA SER A 51 43.89 -4.25 12.47
C SER A 51 43.57 -5.64 11.92
N ILE A 52 44.57 -6.29 11.33
CA ILE A 52 44.52 -7.72 11.05
C ILE A 52 44.52 -8.43 12.42
N PRO A 53 43.48 -9.18 12.80
CA PRO A 53 43.53 -9.93 14.05
C PRO A 53 44.52 -11.09 13.89
N ASP A 54 45.48 -11.19 14.80
CA ASP A 54 46.44 -12.31 14.87
C ASP A 54 45.73 -13.67 14.73
N GLU A 55 46.24 -14.51 13.83
CA GLU A 55 45.74 -15.87 13.53
C GLU A 55 45.89 -16.87 14.70
N GLY A 56 46.29 -16.42 15.90
CA GLY A 56 46.66 -17.29 17.02
C GLY A 56 45.51 -17.83 17.89
N ASN A 57 44.26 -17.37 17.76
CA ASN A 57 43.19 -17.72 18.72
C ASN A 57 41.84 -18.07 18.07
N LEU A 58 41.84 -18.98 17.10
CA LEU A 58 40.66 -19.36 16.31
C LEU A 58 39.86 -20.58 16.81
N LYS A 59 40.11 -21.12 18.02
CA LYS A 59 39.44 -22.37 18.44
C LYS A 59 38.26 -22.28 19.41
N GLU A 60 37.96 -21.12 20.02
CA GLU A 60 36.86 -21.06 21.02
C GLU A 60 35.86 -19.89 20.88
N LYS A 61 35.82 -19.17 19.74
CA LYS A 61 34.84 -18.07 19.51
C LYS A 61 33.92 -18.25 18.28
N ASN A 62 33.78 -19.46 17.75
CA ASN A 62 33.11 -19.66 16.45
C ASN A 62 31.58 -19.62 16.48
N THR A 63 30.93 -19.84 17.63
CA THR A 63 29.45 -19.81 17.71
C THR A 63 28.87 -18.39 17.68
N ASN A 64 29.57 -17.40 18.26
CA ASN A 64 29.11 -16.00 18.29
C ASN A 64 29.54 -15.16 17.06
N LYS A 65 30.52 -15.64 16.28
CA LYS A 65 30.94 -14.96 15.05
C LYS A 65 29.98 -15.27 13.89
N ASN A 66 29.57 -16.52 13.72
CA ASN A 66 28.67 -16.91 12.61
C ASN A 66 27.31 -16.21 12.68
N SER A 67 26.70 -16.11 13.86
CA SER A 67 25.43 -15.39 14.05
C SER A 67 25.55 -13.88 13.77
N ASN A 68 26.72 -13.28 14.03
CA ASN A 68 27.00 -11.89 13.67
C ASN A 68 27.19 -11.71 12.15
N PHE A 69 27.83 -12.67 11.47
CA PHE A 69 27.96 -12.65 10.02
C PHE A 69 26.61 -12.82 9.30
N GLU A 70 25.76 -13.73 9.77
CA GLU A 70 24.40 -13.92 9.24
C GLU A 70 23.55 -12.66 9.40
N LYS A 71 23.61 -12.00 10.56
CA LYS A 71 22.93 -10.70 10.79
C LYS A 71 23.47 -9.61 9.85
N LEU A 72 24.79 -9.52 9.68
CA LEU A 72 25.40 -8.55 8.76
C LEU A 72 24.99 -8.79 7.31
N ILE A 73 24.90 -10.06 6.87
CA ILE A 73 24.41 -10.43 5.55
C ILE A 73 22.95 -9.99 5.40
N TYR A 74 22.10 -10.32 6.36
CA TYR A 74 20.69 -9.94 6.36
C TYR A 74 20.50 -8.40 6.31
N ASP A 75 21.24 -7.65 7.12
CA ASP A 75 21.18 -6.19 7.14
C ASP A 75 21.63 -5.57 5.81
N ASN A 76 22.67 -6.13 5.18
CA ASN A 76 23.12 -5.69 3.86
C ASN A 76 22.08 -6.00 2.78
N ILE A 77 21.49 -7.19 2.79
CA ILE A 77 20.40 -7.58 1.88
C ILE A 77 19.24 -6.61 2.01
N LYS A 78 18.80 -6.32 3.24
CA LYS A 78 17.71 -5.38 3.52
C LYS A 78 18.02 -3.99 2.95
N ARG A 79 19.22 -3.45 3.20
CA ARG A 79 19.64 -2.14 2.68
C ARG A 79 19.71 -2.11 1.15
N LEU A 80 20.22 -3.16 0.53
CA LEU A 80 20.31 -3.28 -0.93
C LEU A 80 18.93 -3.43 -1.57
N ALA A 81 18.05 -4.22 -0.96
CA ALA A 81 16.67 -4.38 -1.41
C ALA A 81 15.90 -3.05 -1.30
N GLU A 82 15.98 -2.35 -0.16
CA GLU A 82 15.38 -1.03 0.03
C GLU A 82 15.89 -0.02 -0.98
N ARG A 83 17.20 0.01 -1.26
CA ARG A 83 17.78 0.88 -2.29
C ARG A 83 17.23 0.57 -3.68
N ASN A 84 17.08 -0.71 -4.02
CA ASN A 84 16.51 -1.13 -5.32
C ASN A 84 15.02 -0.80 -5.41
N MET A 85 14.25 -0.99 -4.33
CA MET A 85 12.85 -0.54 -4.23
C MET A 85 12.76 0.96 -4.48
N LEU A 86 13.53 1.77 -3.75
CA LEU A 86 13.55 3.23 -3.90
C LEU A 86 14.02 3.69 -5.27
N SER A 87 14.79 2.88 -5.99
CA SER A 87 15.18 3.14 -7.38
C SER A 87 14.09 2.80 -8.41
N GLY A 88 13.00 2.15 -8.02
CA GLY A 88 11.94 1.71 -8.93
C GLY A 88 12.26 0.38 -9.62
N SER A 89 13.01 -0.50 -8.95
CA SER A 89 13.36 -1.86 -9.41
C SER A 89 12.93 -2.92 -8.39
N PRO A 90 11.62 -3.15 -8.19
CA PRO A 90 11.10 -4.06 -7.16
C PRO A 90 11.48 -5.52 -7.39
N VAL A 91 11.53 -5.99 -8.63
CA VAL A 91 11.97 -7.36 -8.95
C VAL A 91 13.40 -7.63 -8.50
N LYS A 92 14.32 -6.68 -8.72
CA LYS A 92 15.71 -6.79 -8.24
C LYS A 92 15.77 -6.80 -6.72
N ALA A 93 14.93 -6.01 -6.05
CA ALA A 93 14.84 -6.02 -4.59
C ALA A 93 14.38 -7.39 -4.08
N ALA A 94 13.39 -8.00 -4.73
CA ALA A 94 12.92 -9.34 -4.40
C ALA A 94 14.01 -10.42 -4.59
N CYS A 95 14.81 -10.32 -5.66
CA CYS A 95 15.93 -11.25 -5.90
C CYS A 95 16.96 -11.26 -4.76
N TRP A 96 17.23 -10.13 -4.10
CA TRP A 96 18.13 -10.09 -2.94
C TRP A 96 17.62 -10.93 -1.78
N TYR A 97 16.32 -10.89 -1.50
CA TYR A 97 15.70 -11.71 -0.47
C TYR A 97 15.63 -13.19 -0.85
N LEU A 98 15.28 -13.50 -2.11
CA LEU A 98 15.30 -14.88 -2.62
C LEU A 98 16.69 -15.51 -2.55
N SER A 99 17.75 -14.72 -2.76
CA SER A 99 19.14 -15.18 -2.67
C SER A 99 19.52 -15.68 -1.27
N ASN A 100 18.78 -15.25 -0.24
CA ASN A 100 18.95 -15.68 1.15
C ASN A 100 17.77 -16.55 1.63
N SER A 101 17.01 -17.12 0.70
CA SER A 101 15.82 -17.95 0.97
C SER A 101 14.72 -17.25 1.79
N ASP A 102 14.73 -15.92 1.87
CA ASP A 102 13.69 -15.13 2.53
C ASP A 102 12.54 -14.87 1.54
N ILE A 103 11.64 -15.85 1.44
CA ILE A 103 10.51 -15.79 0.50
C ILE A 103 9.54 -14.67 0.92
N GLN A 104 9.32 -14.45 2.22
CA GLN A 104 8.38 -13.43 2.69
C GLN A 104 8.87 -12.02 2.34
N GLY A 105 10.16 -11.73 2.56
CA GLY A 105 10.78 -10.46 2.16
C GLY A 105 10.73 -10.23 0.66
N ALA A 106 10.89 -11.29 -0.14
CA ALA A 106 10.77 -11.22 -1.59
C ALA A 106 9.34 -10.91 -2.05
N LEU A 107 8.35 -11.64 -1.54
CA LEU A 107 6.93 -11.41 -1.85
C LEU A 107 6.48 -10.01 -1.43
N TYR A 108 6.98 -9.52 -0.30
CA TYR A 108 6.74 -8.14 0.15
C TYR A 108 7.26 -7.11 -0.85
N CYS A 109 8.47 -7.29 -1.38
CA CYS A 109 9.03 -6.39 -2.40
C CYS A 109 8.23 -6.42 -3.71
N LEU A 110 7.81 -7.61 -4.15
CA LEU A 110 7.01 -7.77 -5.36
C LEU A 110 5.62 -7.15 -5.22
N LEU A 111 4.95 -7.35 -4.08
CA LEU A 111 3.62 -6.78 -3.81
C LEU A 111 3.67 -5.25 -3.73
N ARG A 112 4.68 -4.69 -3.06
CA ARG A 112 4.95 -3.24 -3.08
C ARG A 112 5.31 -2.71 -4.47
N GLY A 113 5.90 -3.55 -5.31
CA GLY A 113 6.18 -3.27 -6.71
C GLY A 113 4.97 -3.38 -7.63
N HIS A 114 3.83 -3.88 -7.11
CA HIS A 114 2.65 -4.26 -7.88
C HIS A 114 2.94 -5.28 -8.99
N GLU A 115 3.93 -6.15 -8.78
CA GLU A 115 4.33 -7.23 -9.70
C GLU A 115 3.49 -8.50 -9.41
N LEU A 116 2.17 -8.39 -9.62
CA LEU A 116 1.19 -9.35 -9.11
C LEU A 116 1.35 -10.76 -9.69
N GLU A 117 1.58 -10.87 -11.00
CA GLU A 117 1.80 -12.15 -11.69
C GLU A 117 3.02 -12.88 -11.12
N LEU A 118 4.08 -12.14 -10.78
CA LEU A 118 5.27 -12.71 -10.14
C LEU A 118 4.99 -13.15 -8.71
N VAL A 119 4.23 -12.38 -7.92
CA VAL A 119 3.79 -12.78 -6.56
C VAL A 119 3.07 -14.13 -6.64
N VAL A 120 2.06 -14.23 -7.50
CA VAL A 120 1.25 -15.44 -7.66
C VAL A 120 2.10 -16.60 -8.18
N SER A 121 2.94 -16.37 -9.19
CA SER A 121 3.81 -17.42 -9.75
C SER A 121 4.79 -17.99 -8.74
N VAL A 122 5.44 -17.12 -7.94
CA VAL A 122 6.37 -17.55 -6.88
C VAL A 122 5.60 -18.36 -5.83
N CYS A 123 4.46 -17.87 -5.35
CA CYS A 123 3.65 -18.58 -4.37
C CYS A 123 3.13 -19.94 -4.86
N LEU A 124 2.68 -20.04 -6.12
CA LEU A 124 2.23 -21.30 -6.72
C LEU A 124 3.40 -22.29 -6.89
N SER A 125 4.57 -21.82 -7.35
CA SER A 125 5.74 -22.68 -7.55
C SER A 125 6.29 -23.26 -6.24
N ILE A 126 6.24 -22.48 -5.15
CA ILE A 126 6.70 -22.91 -3.82
C ILE A 126 5.54 -23.50 -2.98
N GLN A 127 4.31 -23.44 -3.49
CA GLN A 127 3.09 -23.90 -2.81
C GLN A 127 2.81 -23.21 -1.46
N ILE A 128 3.06 -21.90 -1.39
CA ILE A 128 2.82 -21.09 -0.18
C ILE A 128 1.49 -20.34 -0.30
N LYS A 129 0.60 -20.53 0.68
CA LYS A 129 -0.66 -19.78 0.82
C LYS A 129 -0.57 -18.81 1.99
N ASN A 130 0.13 -17.69 1.79
CA ASN A 130 0.29 -16.63 2.79
C ASN A 130 -0.62 -15.41 2.49
N PRO A 131 -0.70 -14.42 3.39
CA PRO A 131 -1.48 -13.21 3.15
C PRO A 131 -1.06 -12.45 1.87
N SER A 132 0.22 -12.47 1.51
CA SER A 132 0.72 -11.84 0.27
C SER A 132 0.17 -12.52 -0.98
N PHE A 133 0.02 -13.85 -0.97
CA PHE A 133 -0.62 -14.59 -2.05
C PHE A 133 -2.09 -14.20 -2.20
N LYS A 134 -2.83 -14.16 -1.07
CA LYS A 134 -4.23 -13.71 -1.06
C LYS A 134 -4.36 -12.29 -1.64
N MET A 135 -3.50 -11.36 -1.22
CA MET A 135 -3.52 -9.98 -1.73
C MET A 135 -3.19 -9.89 -3.23
N GLY A 136 -2.18 -10.63 -3.69
CA GLY A 136 -1.82 -10.69 -5.11
C GLY A 136 -3.00 -11.15 -5.98
N LEU A 137 -3.72 -12.20 -5.53
CA LEU A 137 -4.91 -12.70 -6.22
C LEU A 137 -6.07 -11.70 -6.20
N ILE A 138 -6.31 -11.03 -5.06
CA ILE A 138 -7.36 -10.00 -4.96
C ILE A 138 -7.10 -8.87 -5.95
N TYR A 139 -5.87 -8.35 -6.02
CA TYR A 139 -5.53 -7.28 -6.94
C TYR A 139 -5.60 -7.73 -8.41
N LEU A 140 -5.20 -8.97 -8.73
CA LEU A 140 -5.37 -9.51 -10.09
C LEU A 140 -6.85 -9.69 -10.46
N ALA A 141 -7.68 -10.17 -9.54
CA ALA A 141 -9.11 -10.30 -9.76
C ALA A 141 -9.73 -8.93 -10.05
N TRP A 142 -9.36 -7.88 -9.30
CA TRP A 142 -9.82 -6.51 -9.58
C TRP A 142 -9.28 -5.92 -10.90
N ARG A 143 -8.09 -6.33 -11.35
CA ARG A 143 -7.59 -6.02 -12.70
C ARG A 143 -8.48 -6.68 -13.77
N CYS A 144 -8.83 -7.95 -13.60
CA CYS A 144 -9.74 -8.68 -14.51
C CYS A 144 -11.13 -8.00 -14.56
N VAL A 145 -11.64 -7.57 -13.41
CA VAL A 145 -12.88 -6.76 -13.34
C VAL A 145 -12.77 -5.47 -14.15
N GLY A 146 -11.63 -4.76 -14.09
CA GLY A 146 -11.37 -3.58 -14.92
C GLY A 146 -11.43 -3.88 -16.43
N ASN A 147 -11.00 -5.07 -16.83
CA ASN A 147 -11.06 -5.57 -18.21
C ASN A 147 -12.42 -6.19 -18.59
N ARG A 148 -13.40 -6.21 -17.66
CA ARG A 148 -14.72 -6.85 -17.80
C ARG A 148 -14.68 -8.39 -17.89
N GLU A 149 -13.61 -9.01 -17.40
CA GLU A 149 -13.40 -10.46 -17.33
C GLU A 149 -13.81 -10.99 -15.94
N TRP A 150 -15.10 -10.91 -15.61
CA TRP A 150 -15.64 -11.23 -14.28
C TRP A 150 -15.47 -12.71 -13.91
N ASP A 151 -15.62 -13.57 -14.89
CA ASP A 151 -15.55 -15.02 -14.77
C ASP A 151 -14.12 -15.49 -14.45
N ILE A 152 -13.10 -14.87 -15.06
CA ILE A 152 -11.68 -15.08 -14.76
C ILE A 152 -11.34 -14.51 -13.37
N ALA A 153 -11.96 -13.40 -12.98
CA ALA A 153 -11.75 -12.82 -11.65
C ALA A 153 -12.16 -13.79 -10.53
N ILE A 154 -13.30 -14.48 -10.67
CA ILE A 154 -13.75 -15.49 -9.71
C ILE A 154 -12.82 -16.72 -9.70
N GLU A 155 -12.43 -17.23 -10.88
CA GLU A 155 -11.49 -18.37 -10.99
C GLU A 155 -10.14 -18.06 -10.35
N THR A 156 -9.66 -16.82 -10.49
CA THR A 156 -8.43 -16.36 -9.86
C THR A 156 -8.55 -16.42 -8.34
N LEU A 157 -9.71 -16.03 -7.78
CA LEU A 157 -9.95 -16.09 -6.34
C LEU A 157 -10.10 -17.52 -5.81
N ASP A 158 -10.52 -18.48 -6.62
CA ASP A 158 -10.64 -19.90 -6.24
C ASP A 158 -9.29 -20.57 -5.93
N LEU A 159 -8.18 -19.96 -6.37
CA LEU A 159 -6.83 -20.46 -6.09
C LEU A 159 -6.45 -20.39 -4.59
N CYS A 160 -7.14 -19.55 -3.80
CA CYS A 160 -6.89 -19.39 -2.37
C CYS A 160 -8.19 -19.41 -1.54
N PRO A 161 -8.25 -20.18 -0.43
CA PRO A 161 -9.40 -20.12 0.47
C PRO A 161 -9.49 -18.76 1.18
N GLY A 162 -10.71 -18.41 1.61
CA GLY A 162 -10.96 -17.19 2.38
C GLY A 162 -11.08 -15.91 1.57
N THR A 163 -11.34 -16.01 0.26
CA THR A 163 -11.60 -14.91 -0.69
C THR A 163 -13.10 -14.71 -0.98
N GLU A 164 -13.98 -15.36 -0.22
CA GLU A 164 -15.43 -15.36 -0.45
C GLU A 164 -16.04 -13.95 -0.37
N ASN A 165 -15.56 -13.12 0.56
CA ASN A 165 -16.00 -11.73 0.68
C ASN A 165 -15.68 -10.92 -0.58
N GLU A 166 -14.51 -11.14 -1.17
CA GLU A 166 -14.10 -10.49 -2.42
C GLU A 166 -14.88 -11.03 -3.63
N LYS A 167 -15.19 -12.33 -3.69
CA LYS A 167 -16.08 -12.88 -4.73
C LYS A 167 -17.46 -12.21 -4.67
N ILE A 168 -18.03 -12.07 -3.47
CA ILE A 168 -19.29 -11.37 -3.27
C ILE A 168 -19.18 -9.91 -3.72
N ALA A 169 -18.10 -9.20 -3.35
CA ALA A 169 -17.90 -7.81 -3.76
C ALA A 169 -17.80 -7.65 -5.30
N ILE A 170 -17.19 -8.61 -6.00
CA ILE A 170 -17.12 -8.66 -7.46
C ILE A 170 -18.53 -8.90 -8.05
N CYS A 171 -19.30 -9.84 -7.50
CA CYS A 171 -20.67 -10.10 -7.92
C CYS A 171 -21.60 -8.89 -7.68
N VAL A 172 -21.42 -8.15 -6.58
CA VAL A 172 -22.18 -6.91 -6.31
C VAL A 172 -21.85 -5.81 -7.32
N ASN A 173 -20.60 -5.73 -7.76
CA ASN A 173 -20.12 -4.71 -8.70
C ASN A 173 -20.50 -4.97 -10.16
N CYS A 174 -20.96 -6.17 -10.51
CA CYS A 174 -21.14 -6.53 -11.92
C CYS A 174 -22.26 -5.72 -12.60
N GLU A 175 -21.97 -5.25 -13.81
CA GLU A 175 -22.89 -4.52 -14.68
C GLU A 175 -23.56 -5.45 -15.70
N LEU A 176 -23.97 -6.63 -15.23
CA LEU A 176 -24.48 -7.71 -16.07
C LEU A 176 -26.01 -7.83 -15.98
N SER A 177 -26.62 -8.52 -16.95
CA SER A 177 -28.03 -8.91 -16.90
C SER A 177 -28.30 -9.89 -15.76
N THR A 178 -29.57 -10.11 -15.39
CA THR A 178 -29.94 -11.04 -14.31
C THR A 178 -29.51 -12.48 -14.59
N GLU A 179 -29.56 -12.91 -15.86
CA GLU A 179 -29.14 -14.25 -16.29
C GLU A 179 -27.61 -14.42 -16.15
N GLU A 180 -26.85 -13.46 -16.63
CA GLU A 180 -25.38 -13.44 -16.51
C GLU A 180 -24.93 -13.30 -15.04
N LYS A 181 -25.68 -12.55 -14.22
CA LYS A 181 -25.48 -12.49 -12.77
C LYS A 181 -25.67 -13.84 -12.11
N ASN A 182 -26.75 -14.55 -12.45
CA ASN A 182 -27.00 -15.88 -11.92
C ASN A 182 -25.94 -16.90 -12.36
N PHE A 183 -25.41 -16.80 -13.58
CA PHE A 183 -24.26 -17.59 -14.03
C PHE A 183 -23.00 -17.30 -13.19
N LEU A 184 -22.72 -16.03 -12.90
CA LEU A 184 -21.59 -15.64 -12.05
C LEU A 184 -21.79 -16.10 -10.61
N HIS A 185 -23.02 -16.05 -10.08
CA HIS A 185 -23.36 -16.58 -8.76
C HIS A 185 -23.12 -18.09 -8.68
N GLU A 186 -23.56 -18.87 -9.67
CA GLU A 186 -23.29 -20.31 -9.75
C GLU A 186 -21.79 -20.59 -9.70
N LYS A 187 -20.99 -19.85 -10.48
CA LYS A 187 -19.53 -19.98 -10.49
C LYS A 187 -18.89 -19.62 -9.15
N ALA A 188 -19.43 -18.63 -8.45
CA ALA A 188 -18.98 -18.21 -7.12
C ALA A 188 -19.55 -19.06 -5.97
N ASN A 189 -20.34 -20.11 -6.25
CA ASN A 189 -21.07 -20.91 -5.26
C ASN A 189 -22.05 -20.07 -4.39
N LEU A 190 -22.69 -19.07 -4.98
CA LEU A 190 -23.68 -18.20 -4.36
C LEU A 190 -25.10 -18.56 -4.83
N PRO A 191 -26.13 -18.34 -3.99
CA PRO A 191 -27.52 -18.54 -4.40
C PRO A 191 -27.94 -17.53 -5.48
N PRO A 192 -28.96 -17.85 -6.29
CA PRO A 192 -29.46 -16.93 -7.32
C PRO A 192 -30.02 -15.64 -6.71
N VAL A 193 -30.08 -14.58 -7.51
CA VAL A 193 -30.47 -13.22 -7.09
C VAL A 193 -31.83 -13.21 -6.36
N GLU A 194 -32.79 -14.02 -6.80
CA GLU A 194 -34.13 -14.09 -6.23
C GLU A 194 -34.16 -14.74 -4.84
N GLU A 195 -33.28 -15.71 -4.59
CA GLU A 195 -33.17 -16.38 -3.29
C GLU A 195 -32.39 -15.53 -2.28
N CYS A 196 -31.41 -14.75 -2.74
CA CYS A 196 -30.65 -13.81 -1.91
C CYS A 196 -31.56 -12.86 -1.13
N ALA A 197 -32.65 -12.36 -1.73
CA ALA A 197 -33.58 -11.45 -1.04
C ALA A 197 -34.25 -12.12 0.16
N LYS A 198 -34.72 -13.36 0.00
CA LYS A 198 -35.38 -14.12 1.07
C LYS A 198 -34.41 -14.45 2.19
N ILE A 199 -33.20 -14.89 1.85
CA ILE A 199 -32.15 -15.20 2.81
C ILE A 199 -31.76 -13.93 3.60
N ALA A 200 -31.70 -12.77 2.95
CA ALA A 200 -31.43 -11.50 3.61
C ALA A 200 -32.51 -11.16 4.65
N GLU A 201 -33.79 -11.28 4.29
CA GLU A 201 -34.92 -10.99 5.17
C GLU A 201 -35.00 -11.97 6.35
N GLU A 202 -34.82 -13.27 6.11
CA GLU A 202 -34.79 -14.30 7.16
C GLU A 202 -33.66 -14.02 8.16
N LYS A 203 -32.45 -13.73 7.68
CA LYS A 203 -31.31 -13.38 8.54
C LYS A 203 -31.50 -12.06 9.27
N HIS A 204 -32.16 -11.10 8.64
CA HIS A 204 -32.47 -9.83 9.29
C HIS A 204 -33.45 -10.02 10.45
N GLN A 205 -34.48 -10.84 10.26
CA GLN A 205 -35.44 -11.19 11.32
C GLN A 205 -34.80 -12.01 12.44
N SER A 206 -33.88 -12.91 12.11
CA SER A 206 -33.18 -13.74 13.10
C SER A 206 -32.02 -13.03 13.81
N GLN A 207 -31.79 -11.73 13.56
CA GLN A 207 -30.62 -10.97 14.05
C GLN A 207 -29.28 -11.67 13.75
N GLY A 208 -29.12 -12.13 12.52
CA GLY A 208 -27.90 -12.76 12.04
C GLY A 208 -26.70 -11.80 11.93
N CYS A 209 -25.57 -12.31 11.43
CA CYS A 209 -24.38 -11.50 11.20
C CYS A 209 -24.67 -10.35 10.23
N LEU A 210 -24.37 -9.11 10.65
CA LEU A 210 -24.67 -7.90 9.88
C LEU A 210 -24.00 -7.89 8.50
N LEU A 211 -22.75 -8.36 8.42
CA LEU A 211 -22.01 -8.45 7.16
C LEU A 211 -22.75 -9.31 6.15
N GLU A 212 -23.21 -10.49 6.57
CA GLU A 212 -23.95 -11.43 5.71
C GLU A 212 -25.30 -10.85 5.27
N ILE A 213 -26.03 -10.20 6.18
CA ILE A 213 -27.31 -9.55 5.87
C ILE A 213 -27.13 -8.53 4.74
N ILE A 214 -26.11 -7.67 4.86
CA ILE A 214 -25.81 -6.65 3.85
C ILE A 214 -25.33 -7.31 2.54
N GLN A 215 -24.48 -8.34 2.61
CA GLN A 215 -24.06 -9.10 1.43
C GLN A 215 -25.27 -9.61 0.62
N PHE A 216 -26.24 -10.27 1.26
CA PHE A 216 -27.40 -10.81 0.56
C PHE A 216 -28.35 -9.73 0.04
N TYR A 217 -28.55 -8.61 0.76
CA TYR A 217 -29.34 -7.48 0.24
C TYR A 217 -28.69 -6.81 -0.99
N LEU A 218 -27.36 -6.71 -1.01
CA LEU A 218 -26.66 -6.14 -2.17
C LEU A 218 -26.63 -7.10 -3.36
N LEU A 219 -26.49 -8.41 -3.11
CA LEU A 219 -26.58 -9.46 -4.15
C LEU A 219 -27.99 -9.55 -4.75
N SER A 220 -29.05 -9.30 -3.97
CA SER A 220 -30.44 -9.32 -4.44
C SER A 220 -30.87 -8.08 -5.22
N CYS A 221 -29.95 -7.13 -5.45
CA CYS A 221 -30.22 -5.81 -6.04
C CYS A 221 -31.15 -4.90 -5.20
N GLU A 222 -31.45 -5.25 -3.94
CA GLU A 222 -32.15 -4.36 -3.00
C GLU A 222 -31.18 -3.36 -2.34
N TYR A 223 -30.42 -2.63 -3.18
CA TYR A 223 -29.31 -1.79 -2.76
C TYR A 223 -29.70 -0.76 -1.68
N ARG A 224 -30.89 -0.16 -1.78
CA ARG A 224 -31.35 0.85 -0.81
C ARG A 224 -31.44 0.31 0.61
N LYS A 225 -32.10 -0.85 0.81
CA LYS A 225 -32.22 -1.45 2.14
C LYS A 225 -30.85 -1.83 2.71
N GLY A 226 -30.00 -2.46 1.89
CA GLY A 226 -28.64 -2.84 2.28
C GLY A 226 -27.78 -1.64 2.70
N LEU A 227 -27.82 -0.57 1.91
CA LEU A 227 -27.08 0.66 2.20
C LEU A 227 -27.63 1.42 3.42
N ASP A 228 -28.95 1.50 3.59
CA ASP A 228 -29.57 2.14 4.76
C ASP A 228 -29.16 1.43 6.07
N ILE A 229 -29.23 0.10 6.09
CA ILE A 229 -28.85 -0.70 7.26
C ILE A 229 -27.33 -0.55 7.53
N GLY A 230 -26.50 -0.68 6.50
CA GLY A 230 -25.04 -0.60 6.65
C GLY A 230 -24.54 0.77 7.07
N LEU A 231 -25.04 1.85 6.46
CA LEU A 231 -24.66 3.22 6.85
C LEU A 231 -25.15 3.58 8.26
N LYS A 232 -26.34 3.12 8.66
CA LYS A 232 -26.81 3.29 10.04
C LYS A 232 -25.87 2.63 11.04
N TYR A 233 -25.46 1.39 10.79
CA TYR A 233 -24.51 0.70 11.67
C TYR A 233 -23.16 1.43 11.75
N ILE A 234 -22.62 1.91 10.63
CA ILE A 234 -21.35 2.64 10.63
C ILE A 234 -21.46 3.93 11.46
N LYS A 235 -22.58 4.63 11.37
CA LYS A 235 -22.83 5.82 12.20
C LYS A 235 -22.81 5.48 13.68
N GLU A 236 -23.52 4.43 14.07
CA GLU A 236 -23.59 3.95 15.45
C GLU A 236 -22.20 3.49 15.95
N ALA A 237 -21.49 2.69 15.15
CA ALA A 237 -20.15 2.20 15.48
C ALA A 237 -19.14 3.34 15.67
N LEU A 238 -19.18 4.39 14.83
CA LEU A 238 -18.27 5.53 14.94
C LEU A 238 -18.53 6.43 16.15
N LEU A 239 -19.73 6.37 16.73
CA LEU A 239 -20.06 7.07 17.98
C LEU A 239 -19.55 6.31 19.22
N GLU A 240 -19.29 5.01 19.11
CA GLU A 240 -18.75 4.22 20.20
C GLU A 240 -17.26 4.55 20.43
N PRO A 241 -16.80 4.58 21.70
CA PRO A 241 -15.40 4.90 22.00
C PRO A 241 -14.42 3.78 21.61
N LYS A 242 -14.91 2.54 21.44
CA LYS A 242 -14.11 1.37 21.05
C LYS A 242 -14.85 0.59 19.96
N TRP A 243 -14.54 0.88 18.71
CA TRP A 243 -15.06 0.17 17.54
C TRP A 243 -13.91 -0.48 16.77
N ASN A 244 -14.22 -1.52 16.02
CA ASN A 244 -13.24 -2.28 15.25
C ASN A 244 -13.09 -1.70 13.84
N LEU A 245 -11.87 -1.26 13.50
CA LEU A 245 -11.55 -0.69 12.19
C LEU A 245 -11.77 -1.68 11.03
N GLU A 246 -11.44 -2.95 11.24
CA GLU A 246 -11.55 -4.00 10.22
C GLU A 246 -13.00 -4.32 9.88
N SER A 247 -13.89 -4.41 10.88
CA SER A 247 -15.31 -4.71 10.63
C SER A 247 -16.00 -3.58 9.87
N VAL A 248 -15.74 -2.32 10.25
CA VAL A 248 -16.26 -1.15 9.55
C VAL A 248 -15.70 -1.06 8.13
N TRP A 249 -14.40 -1.35 7.96
CA TRP A 249 -13.76 -1.37 6.64
C TRP A 249 -14.36 -2.43 5.72
N GLN A 250 -14.59 -3.65 6.19
CA GLN A 250 -15.19 -4.73 5.39
C GLN A 250 -16.59 -4.36 4.89
N LEU A 251 -17.42 -3.77 5.77
CA LEU A 251 -18.75 -3.28 5.40
C LEU A 251 -18.69 -2.14 4.38
N LEU A 252 -17.82 -1.16 4.61
CA LEU A 252 -17.63 -0.04 3.68
C LEU A 252 -17.11 -0.49 2.33
N HIS A 253 -16.13 -1.39 2.32
CA HIS A 253 -15.57 -1.94 1.09
C HIS A 253 -16.67 -2.59 0.25
N LEU A 254 -17.46 -3.47 0.86
CA LEU A 254 -18.59 -4.14 0.20
C LEU A 254 -19.62 -3.14 -0.33
N MET A 255 -20.07 -2.19 0.49
CA MET A 255 -21.07 -1.19 0.06
C MET A 255 -20.54 -0.24 -1.02
N SER A 256 -19.22 0.04 -1.02
CA SER A 256 -18.59 0.83 -2.08
C SER A 256 -18.58 0.10 -3.43
N CYS A 257 -18.64 -1.24 -3.42
CA CYS A 257 -18.66 -2.06 -4.63
C CYS A 257 -20.02 -2.10 -5.34
N VAL A 258 -21.06 -1.40 -4.83
CA VAL A 258 -22.33 -1.28 -5.54
C VAL A 258 -22.11 -0.65 -6.92
N ASN A 259 -22.82 -1.16 -7.91
CA ASN A 259 -22.78 -0.72 -9.30
C ASN A 259 -22.83 0.81 -9.42
N LEU A 260 -21.88 1.37 -10.17
CA LEU A 260 -21.71 2.82 -10.32
C LEU A 260 -22.96 3.48 -10.91
N ASN A 261 -23.64 2.83 -11.85
CA ASN A 261 -24.84 3.36 -12.49
C ASN A 261 -25.98 3.55 -11.48
N VAL A 262 -26.06 2.67 -10.46
CA VAL A 262 -27.05 2.79 -9.38
C VAL A 262 -26.67 3.92 -8.43
N LEU A 263 -25.40 4.01 -8.03
CA LEU A 263 -24.94 5.08 -7.13
C LEU A 263 -24.96 6.47 -7.77
N GLN A 264 -24.89 6.56 -9.10
CA GLN A 264 -24.99 7.82 -9.84
C GLN A 264 -26.42 8.32 -10.01
N ASP A 265 -27.44 7.47 -9.76
CA ASP A 265 -28.83 7.92 -9.74
C ASP A 265 -29.05 8.92 -8.59
N ILE A 266 -29.82 9.97 -8.89
CA ILE A 266 -30.23 11.03 -7.98
C ILE A 266 -30.89 10.45 -6.73
N SER A 267 -31.61 9.33 -6.88
CA SER A 267 -32.27 8.67 -5.75
C SER A 267 -31.28 8.18 -4.68
N PHE A 268 -30.02 7.94 -5.04
CA PHE A 268 -28.95 7.46 -4.16
C PHE A 268 -27.91 8.54 -3.81
N ASP A 269 -28.12 9.80 -4.18
CA ASP A 269 -27.16 10.88 -3.92
C ASP A 269 -26.74 10.93 -2.45
N ARG A 270 -27.70 10.84 -1.52
CA ARG A 270 -27.43 10.81 -0.08
C ARG A 270 -26.49 9.66 0.29
N HIS A 271 -26.81 8.43 -0.12
CA HIS A 271 -26.01 7.24 0.15
C HIS A 271 -24.61 7.36 -0.44
N ARG A 272 -24.51 7.83 -1.69
CA ARG A 272 -23.24 8.05 -2.37
C ARG A 272 -22.35 9.02 -1.59
N PHE A 273 -22.90 10.17 -1.18
CA PHE A 273 -22.13 11.16 -0.42
C PHE A 273 -21.66 10.62 0.93
N GLU A 274 -22.55 9.96 1.70
CA GLU A 274 -22.19 9.35 2.97
C GLU A 274 -21.09 8.29 2.79
N LEU A 275 -21.22 7.41 1.79
CA LEU A 275 -20.20 6.42 1.45
C LEU A 275 -18.87 7.05 1.07
N GLN A 276 -18.86 8.12 0.26
CA GLN A 276 -17.62 8.80 -0.13
C GLN A 276 -16.89 9.41 1.07
N VAL A 277 -17.62 10.03 2.00
CA VAL A 277 -17.05 10.59 3.22
C VAL A 277 -16.43 9.48 4.08
N TYR A 278 -17.20 8.42 4.35
CA TYR A 278 -16.72 7.32 5.19
C TYR A 278 -15.57 6.54 4.54
N CYS A 279 -15.62 6.27 3.24
CA CYS A 279 -14.52 5.62 2.51
C CYS A 279 -13.25 6.47 2.53
N ALA A 280 -13.36 7.80 2.39
CA ALA A 280 -12.20 8.68 2.47
C ALA A 280 -11.61 8.73 3.89
N TYR A 281 -12.45 8.85 4.92
CA TYR A 281 -12.01 8.89 6.31
C TYR A 281 -11.41 7.56 6.79
N ILE A 282 -12.15 6.46 6.65
CA ILE A 282 -11.69 5.12 7.04
C ILE A 282 -10.51 4.68 6.17
N GLY A 283 -10.54 5.01 4.87
CA GLY A 283 -9.41 4.78 3.97
C GLY A 283 -8.13 5.50 4.44
N ALA A 284 -8.24 6.69 5.05
CA ALA A 284 -7.08 7.38 5.63
C ALA A 284 -6.51 6.62 6.84
N LEU A 285 -7.36 6.06 7.70
CA LEU A 285 -6.94 5.24 8.85
C LEU A 285 -6.29 3.94 8.40
N ILE A 286 -6.87 3.25 7.41
CA ILE A 286 -6.28 2.05 6.80
C ILE A 286 -4.94 2.39 6.12
N ALA A 287 -4.85 3.53 5.42
CA ALA A 287 -3.59 3.99 4.82
C ALA A 287 -2.51 4.25 5.86
N ILE A 288 -2.86 4.75 7.06
CA ILE A 288 -1.91 4.87 8.18
C ILE A 288 -1.45 3.48 8.63
N ARG A 289 -2.39 2.53 8.84
CA ARG A 289 -2.10 1.15 9.26
C ARG A 289 -1.16 0.45 8.29
N GLN A 290 -1.46 0.54 7.00
CA GLN A 290 -0.69 -0.08 5.92
C GLN A 290 0.54 0.71 5.50
N GLY A 291 0.80 1.90 6.04
CA GLY A 291 2.00 2.68 5.69
C GLY A 291 1.96 3.37 4.32
N PHE A 292 0.78 3.60 3.75
CA PHE A 292 0.55 4.36 2.51
C PHE A 292 0.59 5.87 2.76
N TYR A 293 1.68 6.36 3.36
CA TYR A 293 1.77 7.74 3.85
C TYR A 293 1.48 8.85 2.82
N PRO A 294 1.87 8.74 1.53
CA PRO A 294 1.64 9.81 0.56
C PRO A 294 0.17 10.19 0.34
N ILE A 295 -0.77 9.28 0.59
CA ILE A 295 -2.20 9.48 0.34
C ILE A 295 -3.02 9.83 1.59
N VAL A 296 -2.45 9.72 2.80
CA VAL A 296 -3.18 9.95 4.07
C VAL A 296 -3.76 11.37 4.15
N VAL A 297 -2.92 12.38 3.93
CA VAL A 297 -3.36 13.80 3.97
C VAL A 297 -4.37 14.11 2.85
N PRO A 298 -4.14 13.68 1.59
CA PRO A 298 -5.13 13.81 0.53
C PRO A 298 -6.49 13.16 0.85
N LEU A 299 -6.52 11.99 1.51
CA LEU A 299 -7.75 11.30 1.91
C LEU A 299 -8.53 12.10 2.96
N PHE A 300 -7.86 12.54 4.03
CA PHE A 300 -8.50 13.43 5.03
C PHE A 300 -9.02 14.73 4.40
N SER A 301 -8.23 15.34 3.51
CA SER A 301 -8.63 16.56 2.78
C SER A 301 -9.85 16.32 1.90
N THR A 302 -9.97 15.12 1.33
CA THR A 302 -11.12 14.71 0.52
C THR A 302 -12.37 14.57 1.39
N ALA A 303 -12.27 13.88 2.53
CA ALA A 303 -13.36 13.74 3.49
C ALA A 303 -13.85 15.11 4.00
N MET A 304 -12.96 15.99 4.45
CA MET A 304 -13.32 17.35 4.91
C MET A 304 -14.01 18.17 3.82
N SER A 305 -13.48 18.12 2.58
CA SER A 305 -14.09 18.85 1.47
C SER A 305 -15.47 18.33 1.09
N LEU A 306 -15.74 17.03 1.26
CA LEU A 306 -17.06 16.44 1.03
C LEU A 306 -18.04 16.88 2.13
N ILE A 307 -17.61 16.88 3.40
CA ILE A 307 -18.41 17.37 4.53
C ILE A 307 -18.79 18.84 4.35
N ARG A 308 -17.85 19.70 3.91
CA ARG A 308 -18.15 21.12 3.62
C ARG A 308 -19.16 21.32 2.49
N ARG A 309 -19.12 20.46 1.47
CA ARG A 309 -20.04 20.55 0.32
C ARG A 309 -21.46 20.16 0.69
N VAL A 310 -21.62 19.27 1.67
CA VAL A 310 -22.90 18.71 2.03
C VAL A 310 -23.16 19.05 3.50
N HIS A 311 -23.96 20.08 3.75
CA HIS A 311 -24.49 20.37 5.09
C HIS A 311 -25.50 19.29 5.53
N ASN A 312 -25.06 18.03 5.62
CA ASN A 312 -25.84 16.92 6.11
C ASN A 312 -25.61 16.81 7.63
N PRO A 313 -26.61 17.13 8.48
CA PRO A 313 -26.47 17.09 9.93
C PRO A 313 -26.38 15.66 10.49
N ASP A 314 -26.64 14.62 9.68
CA ASP A 314 -26.71 13.22 10.14
C ASP A 314 -25.38 12.46 10.04
N LEU A 315 -24.25 13.15 9.85
CA LEU A 315 -22.93 12.52 9.81
C LEU A 315 -22.38 12.33 11.23
N SER A 316 -21.88 11.13 11.52
CA SER A 316 -21.24 10.79 12.80
C SER A 316 -19.85 11.42 12.99
N VAL A 317 -19.23 11.92 11.93
CA VAL A 317 -17.89 12.49 11.95
C VAL A 317 -17.95 13.96 11.57
N THR A 318 -17.31 14.81 12.38
CA THR A 318 -17.26 16.27 12.16
C THR A 318 -15.99 16.69 11.43
N GLU A 319 -16.06 17.85 10.76
CA GLU A 319 -14.89 18.44 10.12
C GLU A 319 -13.77 18.73 11.12
N ASP A 320 -14.11 19.26 12.29
CA ASP A 320 -13.14 19.58 13.35
C ASP A 320 -12.41 18.33 13.86
N GLN A 321 -13.13 17.21 14.00
CA GLN A 321 -12.53 15.94 14.39
C GLN A 321 -11.50 15.51 13.34
N ILE A 322 -11.88 15.43 12.05
CA ILE A 322 -10.96 15.00 10.98
C ILE A 322 -9.76 15.95 10.86
N SER A 323 -10.01 17.25 10.96
CA SER A 323 -8.96 18.27 10.91
C SER A 323 -7.96 18.08 12.04
N SER A 324 -8.43 17.89 13.27
CA SER A 324 -7.57 17.63 14.43
C SER A 324 -6.75 16.35 14.29
N GLU A 325 -7.37 15.27 13.79
CA GLU A 325 -6.70 13.98 13.58
C GLU A 325 -5.63 14.09 12.47
N MET A 326 -5.95 14.77 11.37
CA MET A 326 -5.00 15.05 10.28
C MET A 326 -3.81 15.89 10.77
N HIS A 327 -4.06 16.95 11.54
CA HIS A 327 -3.00 17.80 12.09
C HIS A 327 -2.12 17.03 13.09
N ALA A 328 -2.70 16.19 13.94
CA ALA A 328 -1.97 15.32 14.85
C ALA A 328 -1.03 14.35 14.10
N TRP A 329 -1.53 13.75 13.01
CA TRP A 329 -0.72 12.90 12.14
C TRP A 329 0.45 13.64 11.46
N VAL A 330 0.20 14.85 10.91
CA VAL A 330 1.26 15.64 10.27
C VAL A 330 2.33 16.07 11.29
N LYS A 331 1.91 16.46 12.51
CA LYS A 331 2.84 16.84 13.59
C LYS A 331 3.75 15.68 13.98
N SER A 332 3.22 14.45 14.06
CA SER A 332 4.02 13.27 14.46
C SER A 332 5.05 12.86 13.41
N LYS A 333 4.81 13.11 12.12
CA LYS A 333 5.78 12.83 11.05
C LYS A 333 6.91 13.85 10.95
N ASN A 334 6.64 15.11 11.31
CA ASN A 334 7.64 16.19 11.24
C ASN A 334 8.50 16.29 12.51
N ALA A 335 7.99 15.83 13.66
CA ALA A 335 8.76 15.78 14.89
C ALA A 335 9.68 14.55 14.90
N ASN A 336 10.98 14.76 14.67
CA ASN A 336 11.99 13.80 15.14
C ASN A 336 11.84 13.69 16.65
N TYR A 337 11.21 12.60 17.14
CA TYR A 337 11.20 12.09 18.52
C TYR A 337 11.34 13.17 19.60
N LEU A 338 10.23 13.64 20.20
CA LEU A 338 10.16 14.07 21.62
C LEU A 338 8.79 14.61 22.11
N ASP A 339 7.80 14.82 21.24
CA ASP A 339 6.48 15.36 21.67
C ASP A 339 5.30 14.44 21.29
N SER A 340 5.50 13.13 21.48
CA SER A 340 4.51 12.06 21.28
C SER A 340 3.36 12.04 22.31
N ASP A 341 3.15 13.14 23.03
CA ASP A 341 2.12 13.32 24.04
C ASP A 341 0.82 13.98 23.53
N CYS A 342 0.64 14.05 22.20
CA CYS A 342 -0.66 14.38 21.64
C CYS A 342 -1.65 13.23 21.92
N SER A 343 -2.61 13.44 22.82
CA SER A 343 -3.66 12.47 23.16
C SER A 343 -4.42 11.97 21.93
N ILE A 344 -4.73 12.89 21.00
CA ILE A 344 -5.41 12.59 19.73
C ILE A 344 -4.58 11.63 18.87
N PHE A 345 -3.26 11.81 18.80
CA PHE A 345 -2.40 10.88 18.07
C PHE A 345 -2.40 9.49 18.74
N LYS A 346 -2.37 9.41 20.07
CA LYS A 346 -2.48 8.14 20.81
C LYS A 346 -3.82 7.46 20.55
N GLU A 347 -4.92 8.21 20.46
CA GLU A 347 -6.24 7.69 20.11
C GLU A 347 -6.30 7.15 18.67
N ILE A 348 -5.75 7.88 17.69
CA ILE A 348 -5.63 7.41 16.30
C ILE A 348 -4.82 6.11 16.27
N MET A 349 -3.65 6.10 16.93
CA MET A 349 -2.80 4.92 16.93
C MET A 349 -3.46 3.74 17.67
N ALA A 350 -4.28 3.98 18.70
CA ALA A 350 -5.08 2.93 19.33
C ALA A 350 -6.10 2.35 18.32
N LYS A 351 -6.85 3.20 17.60
CA LYS A 351 -7.80 2.77 16.55
C LYS A 351 -7.13 1.97 15.42
N VAL A 352 -5.87 2.31 15.10
CA VAL A 352 -5.14 1.79 13.93
C VAL A 352 -4.31 0.55 14.26
N LEU A 353 -3.74 0.44 15.46
CA LEU A 353 -2.78 -0.59 15.85
C LEU A 353 -3.36 -1.76 16.63
N ASP A 354 -4.67 -1.80 16.90
CA ASP A 354 -5.30 -2.91 17.63
C ASP A 354 -5.01 -4.28 16.97
N ASP A 355 -4.85 -4.30 15.65
CA ASP A 355 -4.45 -5.50 14.89
C ASP A 355 -3.24 -5.23 13.98
N PRO A 356 -2.30 -6.21 13.82
CA PRO A 356 -1.14 -6.06 12.95
C PRO A 356 -1.58 -5.79 11.50
N PRO A 357 -0.82 -4.99 10.72
CA PRO A 357 -1.14 -4.75 9.33
C PRO A 357 -1.13 -6.09 8.57
N PHE A 358 -2.14 -6.31 7.73
CA PHE A 358 -2.29 -7.54 6.99
C PHE A 358 -1.84 -7.34 5.54
N GLY A 359 -0.99 -8.24 5.04
CA GLY A 359 -0.62 -8.28 3.62
C GLY A 359 0.31 -7.15 3.15
N ASP A 360 -0.19 -6.27 2.27
CA ASP A 360 0.59 -5.23 1.59
C ASP A 360 0.85 -4.01 2.49
N VAL A 361 2.12 -3.79 2.86
CA VAL A 361 2.53 -2.72 3.77
C VAL A 361 3.60 -1.85 3.13
N GLY A 362 3.54 -0.56 3.36
CA GLY A 362 4.52 0.44 2.94
C GLY A 362 4.21 1.03 1.57
N VAL A 363 4.93 2.10 1.24
CA VAL A 363 4.72 2.85 0.01
C VAL A 363 4.91 1.95 -1.21
N THR A 364 3.91 1.94 -2.10
CA THR A 364 3.96 1.26 -3.41
C THR A 364 4.98 1.96 -4.29
N VAL A 365 5.87 1.18 -4.92
CA VAL A 365 6.88 1.68 -5.85
C VAL A 365 6.95 0.76 -7.07
N VAL A 366 6.15 1.07 -8.08
CA VAL A 366 6.09 0.30 -9.32
C VAL A 366 7.40 0.36 -10.10
N THR A 367 7.62 -0.64 -10.95
CA THR A 367 8.74 -0.65 -11.88
C THR A 367 8.75 0.63 -12.74
N GLY A 368 9.90 1.28 -12.80
CA GLY A 368 10.07 2.51 -13.58
C GLY A 368 9.55 3.79 -12.92
N SER A 369 9.17 3.77 -11.64
CA SER A 369 8.69 4.94 -10.88
C SER A 369 9.62 6.17 -10.93
N ASN A 370 10.92 5.97 -11.12
CA ASN A 370 11.92 7.04 -11.18
C ASN A 370 12.47 7.31 -12.58
N LEU A 371 11.87 6.71 -13.62
CA LEU A 371 12.32 6.99 -14.98
C LEU A 371 12.05 8.47 -15.31
N PRO A 372 13.04 9.17 -15.87
CA PRO A 372 12.87 10.56 -16.29
C PRO A 372 11.84 10.63 -17.41
N ARG A 373 11.01 11.68 -17.39
CA ARG A 373 10.09 12.01 -18.49
C ARG A 373 10.68 13.15 -19.30
N HIS A 374 10.58 13.06 -20.63
CA HIS A 374 11.26 13.98 -21.55
C HIS A 374 10.31 14.99 -22.23
N SER A 375 8.98 14.84 -22.11
CA SER A 375 8.01 15.71 -22.82
C SER A 375 6.80 16.11 -21.96
N ASP A 376 6.10 15.17 -21.34
CA ASP A 376 4.83 15.46 -20.65
C ASP A 376 4.98 15.61 -19.14
N HIS A 377 4.97 16.87 -18.69
CA HIS A 377 5.05 17.23 -17.28
C HIS A 377 3.65 17.31 -16.66
N HIS A 378 3.09 16.17 -16.28
CA HIS A 378 1.87 16.14 -15.47
C HIS A 378 2.20 16.44 -14.01
N ARG A 379 1.35 17.25 -13.36
CA ARG A 379 1.38 17.46 -11.91
C ARG A 379 0.39 16.52 -11.25
N CYS A 380 0.83 15.85 -10.18
CA CYS A 380 0.00 14.97 -9.38
C CYS A 380 -1.14 15.78 -8.75
N PHE A 381 -2.38 15.43 -9.04
CA PHE A 381 -3.57 16.08 -8.49
C PHE A 381 -3.56 16.11 -6.96
N LEU A 382 -3.10 15.03 -6.31
CA LEU A 382 -3.10 14.92 -4.84
C LEU A 382 -2.04 15.80 -4.15
N ARG A 383 -0.86 15.94 -4.76
CA ARG A 383 0.33 16.52 -4.11
C ARG A 383 0.85 17.80 -4.79
N GLY A 384 0.37 18.12 -5.99
CA GLY A 384 0.86 19.23 -6.81
C GLY A 384 2.27 19.06 -7.38
N THR A 385 2.96 17.96 -7.08
CA THR A 385 4.33 17.67 -7.50
C THR A 385 4.38 17.11 -8.92
N ALA A 386 5.50 17.29 -9.62
CA ALA A 386 5.70 16.68 -10.94
C ALA A 386 5.73 15.14 -10.82
N ILE A 387 4.97 14.45 -11.68
CA ILE A 387 4.93 12.99 -11.71
C ILE A 387 6.19 12.45 -12.40
N ARG A 388 6.86 11.50 -11.74
CA ARG A 388 7.94 10.70 -12.31
C ARG A 388 7.43 9.28 -12.58
N GLY A 389 7.95 8.64 -13.62
CA GLY A 389 7.52 7.28 -13.98
C GLY A 389 6.08 7.21 -14.53
N PRO A 390 5.36 6.08 -14.38
CA PRO A 390 4.03 5.88 -14.94
C PRO A 390 2.96 6.84 -14.37
N VAL A 391 2.05 7.30 -15.23
CA VAL A 391 0.94 8.21 -14.89
C VAL A 391 -0.37 7.45 -15.00
N TYR A 392 -1.30 7.75 -14.10
CA TYR A 392 -2.68 7.33 -14.15
C TYR A 392 -3.59 8.55 -14.32
N PHE A 393 -4.43 8.55 -15.35
CA PHE A 393 -5.40 9.61 -15.61
C PHE A 393 -6.70 9.33 -14.84
N LEU A 394 -7.25 10.37 -14.22
CA LEU A 394 -8.51 10.29 -13.49
C LEU A 394 -9.70 10.37 -14.45
N ASP A 395 -10.91 10.27 -13.90
CA ASP A 395 -12.17 10.18 -14.64
C ASP A 395 -12.49 11.41 -15.51
N ASP A 396 -11.90 12.56 -15.22
CA ASP A 396 -11.99 13.76 -16.07
C ASP A 396 -11.06 13.72 -17.29
N SER A 397 -10.25 12.67 -17.44
CA SER A 397 -9.23 12.49 -18.49
C SER A 397 -8.19 13.61 -18.58
N ASN A 398 -8.12 14.50 -17.59
CA ASN A 398 -7.26 15.67 -17.58
C ASN A 398 -6.39 15.72 -16.32
N SER A 399 -7.00 15.47 -15.17
CA SER A 399 -6.29 15.33 -13.91
C SER A 399 -5.55 14.01 -13.87
N ALA A 400 -4.30 14.06 -13.39
CA ALA A 400 -3.41 12.91 -13.37
C ALA A 400 -2.78 12.73 -12.00
N ILE A 401 -2.53 11.47 -11.62
CA ILE A 401 -1.78 11.11 -10.43
C ILE A 401 -0.68 10.10 -10.80
N SER A 402 0.33 9.95 -9.95
CA SER A 402 1.33 8.91 -10.17
C SER A 402 0.68 7.53 -10.02
N LEU A 403 1.12 6.54 -10.79
CA LEU A 403 0.57 5.18 -10.67
C LEU A 403 0.74 4.61 -9.24
N ASN A 404 1.84 4.96 -8.56
CA ASN A 404 2.05 4.62 -7.15
C ASN A 404 0.94 5.14 -6.25
N ASP A 405 0.57 6.42 -6.41
CA ASP A 405 -0.49 7.04 -5.63
C ASP A 405 -1.85 6.45 -5.97
N ALA A 406 -2.10 6.19 -7.26
CA ALA A 406 -3.35 5.56 -7.72
C ALA A 406 -3.56 4.19 -7.08
N LEU A 407 -2.52 3.34 -7.11
CA LEU A 407 -2.55 2.01 -6.52
C LEU A 407 -2.75 2.07 -5.00
N MET A 408 -1.98 2.90 -4.29
CA MET A 408 -2.17 3.07 -2.85
C MET A 408 -3.58 3.56 -2.53
N TRP A 409 -4.11 4.49 -3.33
CA TRP A 409 -5.46 5.03 -3.15
C TRP A 409 -6.52 3.95 -3.35
N ALA A 410 -6.50 3.24 -4.47
CA ALA A 410 -7.49 2.23 -4.80
C ALA A 410 -7.53 1.05 -3.81
N LYS A 411 -6.41 0.75 -3.14
CA LYS A 411 -6.33 -0.26 -2.07
C LYS A 411 -7.14 0.10 -0.83
N VAL A 412 -7.40 1.38 -0.59
CA VAL A 412 -8.06 1.88 0.64
C VAL A 412 -9.29 2.75 0.39
N ASN A 413 -9.52 3.16 -0.86
CA ASN A 413 -10.68 3.95 -1.25
C ASN A 413 -11.01 3.72 -2.73
N ARG A 414 -12.21 3.20 -2.98
CA ARG A 414 -12.70 2.87 -4.32
C ARG A 414 -13.11 4.11 -5.14
N PHE A 415 -13.46 5.21 -4.48
CA PHE A 415 -13.93 6.42 -5.17
C PHE A 415 -12.78 7.28 -5.68
N SER A 416 -12.99 7.94 -6.81
CA SER A 416 -12.06 8.89 -7.40
C SER A 416 -11.76 10.06 -6.45
N PRO A 417 -10.50 10.52 -6.37
CA PRO A 417 -10.12 11.71 -5.60
C PRO A 417 -10.77 13.01 -6.13
N LEU A 418 -11.37 13.01 -7.34
CA LEU A 418 -12.08 14.17 -7.89
C LEU A 418 -13.43 14.45 -7.23
N LYS A 419 -13.90 13.58 -6.32
CA LYS A 419 -15.19 13.76 -5.58
C LYS A 419 -16.41 13.79 -6.53
N THR A 420 -16.30 13.11 -7.67
CA THR A 420 -17.33 13.00 -8.71
C THR A 420 -18.32 11.88 -8.43
N GLY A 421 -17.93 10.87 -7.66
CA GLY A 421 -18.73 9.64 -7.50
C GLY A 421 -18.21 8.47 -8.34
N SER A 422 -17.33 8.74 -9.30
CA SER A 422 -16.68 7.73 -10.14
C SER A 422 -15.78 6.80 -9.31
N VAL A 423 -15.57 5.59 -9.81
CA VAL A 423 -14.66 4.59 -9.23
C VAL A 423 -13.29 4.69 -9.87
N ILE A 424 -12.23 4.45 -9.09
CA ILE A 424 -10.85 4.33 -9.59
C ILE A 424 -10.43 2.85 -9.56
N ASN A 425 -9.87 2.37 -10.68
CA ASN A 425 -9.28 1.04 -10.78
C ASN A 425 -7.95 1.12 -11.56
N PRO A 426 -6.81 1.20 -10.85
CA PRO A 426 -5.48 1.28 -11.44
C PRO A 426 -4.72 -0.06 -11.42
N PHE A 427 -5.39 -1.16 -11.08
CA PHE A 427 -4.73 -2.45 -10.81
C PHE A 427 -4.12 -3.10 -12.04
#